data_AF-A0A972ZZQ3-F1
#
_entry.id   AF-A0A972ZZQ3-F1
#
_cell.length_a   1.000
_cell.length_b   1.000
_cell.length_c   1.000
_cell.angle_alpha   90.00
_cell.angle_beta   90.00
_cell.angle_gamma   90.00
#
_symmetry.space_group_name_H-M   'P 1'
#
loop_
_entity.id
_entity.type
_entity.pdbx_description
1 polymer ?
#
loop_
_entity_poly.entity_id
_entity_poly.type
_entity_poly.pdbx_seq_one_letter_code
_entity_poly.pdbx_strand_id
1 'polypeptide(L)'
;VLAFAAAKNNDKVGLVIFTDQIELYIPPKKGSRHVLRVIRELLAFEMPKRKTDIPMALDYVARVLRKKATVFLVSDFIETNFKKPLGLLNRRHDVIAVPVRDRVEMAMPNIGLIELQDAETGEIIMIDTSSSTFRSQYSDSNTQNFDSLKSMMRSINVDSIPIYTDKPYVQDLVQFFHMRHGRR
;
A
#
# COMPACT_ATOMS: atom_id res chain seq x y z
N VAL A 1 10.06 -6.49 8.64
CA VAL A 1 11.23 -6.92 7.82
C VAL A 1 12.01 -5.73 7.27
N LEU A 2 11.40 -4.86 6.46
CA LEU A 2 12.08 -3.75 5.76
C LEU A 2 12.86 -2.81 6.68
N ALA A 3 12.23 -2.30 7.75
CA ALA A 3 12.88 -1.38 8.68
C ALA A 3 14.11 -2.00 9.39
N PHE A 4 14.05 -3.29 9.71
CA PHE A 4 15.19 -4.01 10.30
C PHE A 4 16.31 -4.28 9.27
N ALA A 5 15.96 -4.57 8.02
CA ALA A 5 16.95 -4.72 6.95
C ALA A 5 17.71 -3.40 6.72
N ALA A 6 16.99 -2.28 6.67
CA ALA A 6 17.58 -0.95 6.59
C ALA A 6 18.47 -0.64 7.82
N ALA A 7 18.01 -0.96 9.03
CA ALA A 7 18.82 -0.77 10.24
C ALA A 7 20.11 -1.58 10.22
N LYS A 8 20.06 -2.84 9.76
CA LYS A 8 21.25 -3.71 9.63
C LYS A 8 22.28 -3.14 8.66
N ASN A 9 21.82 -2.47 7.60
CA ASN A 9 22.66 -1.76 6.63
C ASN A 9 23.04 -0.33 7.09
N ASN A 10 22.71 0.04 8.32
CA ASN A 10 22.95 1.38 8.89
C ASN A 10 22.31 2.53 8.08
N ASP A 11 21.19 2.23 7.42
CA ASP A 11 20.36 3.18 6.70
C ASP A 11 19.45 3.97 7.65
N LYS A 12 18.97 5.12 7.16
CA LYS A 12 17.96 5.92 7.87
C LYS A 12 16.57 5.36 7.55
N VAL A 13 15.76 5.19 8.58
CA VAL A 13 14.35 4.75 8.45
C VAL A 13 13.46 5.88 8.97
N GLY A 14 12.39 6.18 8.23
CA GLY A 14 11.33 7.10 8.65
C GLY A 14 9.95 6.48 8.40
N LEU A 15 8.89 7.18 8.80
CA LEU A 15 7.51 6.75 8.63
C LEU A 15 6.61 7.95 8.32
N VAL A 16 5.65 7.75 7.42
CA VAL A 16 4.52 8.65 7.20
C VAL A 16 3.26 7.81 7.26
N ILE A 17 2.31 8.20 8.12
CA ILE A 17 0.95 7.66 8.15
C ILE A 17 0.01 8.76 7.66
N PHE A 18 -0.95 8.40 6.82
CA PHE A 18 -1.84 9.36 6.19
C PHE A 18 -3.26 8.80 5.98
N THR A 19 -4.21 9.71 5.89
CA THR A 19 -5.59 9.54 5.42
C THR A 19 -5.82 10.59 4.32
N ASP A 20 -6.83 11.43 4.43
CA ASP A 20 -7.01 12.72 3.76
C ASP A 20 -6.05 13.82 4.27
N GLN A 21 -5.24 13.52 5.28
CA GLN A 21 -4.17 14.38 5.81
C GLN A 21 -2.96 13.57 6.29
N ILE A 22 -1.86 14.25 6.64
CA ILE A 22 -0.72 13.61 7.29
C ILE A 22 -1.02 13.45 8.78
N GLU A 23 -1.21 12.20 9.20
CA GLU A 23 -1.52 11.85 10.59
C GLU A 23 -0.25 11.75 11.45
N LEU A 24 0.81 11.18 10.89
CA LEU A 24 2.08 11.03 11.58
C LEU A 24 3.25 11.16 10.63
N TYR A 25 4.25 11.92 11.03
CA TYR A 25 5.55 11.96 10.36
C TYR A 25 6.70 11.70 11.34
N ILE A 26 7.44 10.64 11.11
CA ILE A 26 8.69 10.32 11.80
C ILE A 26 9.84 10.54 10.81
N PRO A 27 10.70 11.55 11.03
CA PRO A 27 11.77 11.86 10.10
C PRO A 27 12.84 10.77 10.08
N PRO A 28 13.49 10.51 8.92
CA PRO A 28 14.46 9.43 8.79
C PRO A 28 15.67 9.57 9.73
N LYS A 29 15.87 8.62 10.66
CA LYS A 29 17.05 8.54 11.53
C LYS A 29 17.65 7.13 11.55
N LYS A 30 18.90 7.04 12.01
CA LYS A 30 19.64 5.78 12.17
C LYS A 30 19.40 5.15 13.55
N GLY A 31 19.71 3.86 13.65
CA GLY A 31 19.81 3.14 14.92
C GLY A 31 18.60 2.25 15.22
N SER A 32 18.86 1.10 15.84
CA SER A 32 17.85 0.09 16.20
C SER A 32 16.74 0.64 17.09
N ARG A 33 17.09 1.50 18.06
CA ARG A 33 16.11 2.16 18.94
C ARG A 33 15.14 3.04 18.16
N HIS A 34 15.60 3.71 17.10
CA HIS A 34 14.72 4.51 16.24
C HIS A 34 13.77 3.63 15.45
N VAL A 35 14.27 2.51 14.92
CA VAL A 35 13.43 1.53 14.21
C VAL A 35 12.36 0.92 15.12
N LEU A 36 12.70 0.58 16.36
CA LEU A 36 11.71 0.09 17.33
C LEU A 36 10.65 1.16 17.64
N ARG A 37 11.03 2.44 17.71
CA ARG A 37 10.05 3.53 17.82
C ARG A 37 9.11 3.55 16.62
N VAL A 38 9.64 3.51 15.39
CA VAL A 38 8.82 3.49 14.17
C VAL A 38 7.80 2.34 14.19
N ILE A 39 8.25 1.14 14.55
CA ILE A 39 7.37 -0.04 14.65
C ILE A 39 6.30 0.15 15.73
N ARG A 40 6.67 0.66 16.91
CA ARG A 40 5.73 0.91 18.00
C ARG A 40 4.65 1.90 17.59
N GLU A 41 5.04 3.02 16.98
CA GLU A 41 4.09 4.06 16.55
C GLU A 41 3.15 3.52 15.47
N LEU A 42 3.65 2.70 14.55
CA LEU A 42 2.81 2.04 13.54
C LEU A 42 1.79 1.06 14.16
N LEU A 43 2.20 0.26 15.14
CA LEU A 43 1.32 -0.72 15.78
C LEU A 43 0.33 -0.08 16.77
N ALA A 44 0.67 1.07 17.33
CA ALA A 44 -0.18 1.80 18.27
C ALA A 44 -1.11 2.81 17.58
N PHE A 45 -0.97 3.00 16.26
CA PHE A 45 -1.77 3.97 15.53
C PHE A 45 -3.18 3.42 15.29
N GLU A 46 -4.18 4.11 15.82
CA GLU A 46 -5.59 3.83 15.55
C GLU A 46 -6.07 4.71 14.39
N MET A 47 -6.57 4.09 13.32
CA MET A 47 -7.04 4.82 12.16
C MET A 47 -8.34 5.58 12.46
N PRO A 48 -8.39 6.90 12.22
CA PRO A 48 -9.65 7.62 12.26
C PRO A 48 -10.53 7.22 11.06
N LYS A 49 -11.85 7.28 11.23
CA LYS A 49 -12.82 7.09 10.11
C LYS A 49 -12.76 8.29 9.17
N ARG A 50 -11.87 8.21 8.17
CA ARG A 50 -11.59 9.28 7.21
C ARG A 50 -11.34 8.69 5.83
N LYS A 51 -11.45 9.54 4.83
CA LYS A 51 -11.10 9.21 3.45
C LYS A 51 -9.59 9.08 3.27
N THR A 52 -9.17 8.53 2.15
CA THR A 52 -7.77 8.40 1.77
C THR A 52 -7.39 9.39 0.65
N ASP A 53 -6.32 10.16 0.82
CA ASP A 53 -5.75 11.05 -0.22
C ASP A 53 -4.27 10.70 -0.47
N ILE A 54 -4.05 9.74 -1.38
CA ILE A 54 -2.71 9.33 -1.81
C ILE A 54 -1.94 10.48 -2.49
N PRO A 55 -2.52 11.26 -3.42
CA PRO A 55 -1.85 12.42 -4.00
C PRO A 55 -1.25 13.39 -2.97
N MET A 56 -2.02 13.77 -1.95
CA MET A 56 -1.59 14.67 -0.87
C MET A 56 -0.39 14.09 -0.12
N ALA A 57 -0.44 12.79 0.22
CA ALA A 57 0.66 12.12 0.91
C ALA A 57 1.94 12.08 0.07
N LEU A 58 1.82 11.80 -1.23
CA LEU A 58 2.95 11.79 -2.16
C LEU A 58 3.59 13.18 -2.31
N ASP A 59 2.78 14.23 -2.40
CA ASP A 59 3.26 15.61 -2.47
C ASP A 59 3.96 16.04 -1.18
N TYR A 60 3.44 15.64 -0.02
CA TYR A 60 4.10 15.86 1.26
C TYR A 60 5.46 15.18 1.31
N VAL A 61 5.52 13.88 0.96
CA VAL A 61 6.76 13.09 0.93
C VAL A 61 7.81 13.73 0.02
N ALA A 62 7.40 14.19 -1.17
CA ALA A 62 8.27 14.87 -2.12
C ALA A 62 8.89 16.17 -1.57
N ARG A 63 8.19 16.88 -0.66
CA ARG A 63 8.68 18.10 -0.02
C ARG A 63 9.63 17.81 1.13
N VAL A 64 9.34 16.80 1.96
CA VAL A 64 10.12 16.52 3.17
C VAL A 64 11.37 15.67 2.88
N LEU A 65 11.35 14.80 1.87
CA LEU A 65 12.49 13.99 1.49
C LEU A 65 13.44 14.74 0.55
N ARG A 66 14.49 15.34 1.14
CA ARG A 66 15.52 16.09 0.38
C ARG A 66 16.58 15.22 -0.30
N LYS A 67 16.79 13.99 0.17
CA LYS A 67 17.80 13.07 -0.37
C LYS A 67 17.11 11.89 -1.05
N LYS A 68 17.78 11.31 -2.06
CA LYS A 68 17.33 10.07 -2.70
C LYS A 68 17.11 9.01 -1.63
N ALA A 69 15.96 8.34 -1.70
CA ALA A 69 15.51 7.35 -0.73
C ALA A 69 14.73 6.26 -1.47
N THR A 70 14.65 5.07 -0.88
CA THR A 70 13.68 4.07 -1.28
C THR A 70 12.41 4.27 -0.46
N VAL A 71 11.28 4.43 -1.14
CA VAL A 71 9.97 4.73 -0.56
C VAL A 71 9.05 3.55 -0.82
N PHE A 72 8.57 2.91 0.24
CA PHE A 72 7.56 1.87 0.15
C PHE A 72 6.20 2.52 0.41
N LEU A 73 5.33 2.55 -0.61
CA LEU A 73 3.96 3.01 -0.48
C LEU A 73 3.06 1.80 -0.28
N VAL A 74 2.55 1.63 0.94
CA VAL A 74 1.66 0.53 1.32
C VAL A 74 0.23 1.04 1.36
N SER A 75 -0.65 0.45 0.57
CA SER A 75 -2.07 0.82 0.43
C SER A 75 -2.80 -0.30 -0.31
N ASP A 76 -4.13 -0.35 -0.22
CA ASP A 76 -5.00 -1.14 -1.09
C ASP A 76 -5.11 -0.56 -2.52
N PHE A 77 -4.72 0.71 -2.71
CA PHE A 77 -4.79 1.48 -3.96
C PHE A 77 -6.21 1.57 -4.54
N ILE A 78 -7.22 1.68 -3.69
CA ILE A 78 -8.61 1.91 -4.12
C ILE A 78 -8.76 3.33 -4.68
N GLU A 79 -8.09 4.32 -4.08
CA GLU A 79 -8.23 5.71 -4.51
C GLU A 79 -7.61 5.99 -5.89
N THR A 80 -8.08 7.02 -6.60
CA THR A 80 -7.66 7.35 -7.96
C THR A 80 -6.69 8.55 -8.03
N ASN A 81 -6.35 9.00 -9.24
CA ASN A 81 -5.60 10.25 -9.51
C ASN A 81 -4.17 10.39 -8.96
N PHE A 82 -3.59 9.33 -8.41
CA PHE A 82 -2.21 9.38 -7.88
C PHE A 82 -1.11 9.09 -8.92
N LYS A 83 -1.45 8.73 -10.17
CA LYS A 83 -0.47 8.38 -11.23
C LYS A 83 0.62 9.46 -11.44
N LYS A 84 0.20 10.72 -11.57
CA LYS A 84 1.10 11.85 -11.83
C LYS A 84 2.03 12.14 -10.64
N PRO A 85 1.53 12.37 -9.41
CA PRO A 85 2.41 12.61 -8.27
C PRO A 85 3.33 11.40 -7.99
N LEU A 86 2.83 10.17 -8.18
CA LEU A 86 3.63 8.97 -7.99
C LEU A 86 4.80 8.88 -8.99
N GLY A 87 4.54 9.16 -10.26
CA GLY A 87 5.58 9.22 -11.29
C GLY A 87 6.61 10.33 -11.04
N LEU A 88 6.18 11.49 -10.52
CA LEU A 88 7.10 12.57 -10.13
C LEU A 88 7.99 12.17 -8.96
N LEU A 89 7.42 11.52 -7.95
CA LEU A 89 8.18 11.01 -6.80
C LEU A 89 9.19 9.95 -7.24
N ASN A 90 8.79 9.01 -8.11
CA ASN A 90 9.65 7.94 -8.63
C ASN A 90 10.82 8.42 -9.51
N ARG A 91 10.72 9.62 -10.08
CA ARG A 91 11.86 10.23 -10.80
C ARG A 91 13.00 10.64 -9.85
N ARG A 92 12.69 10.99 -8.60
CA ARG A 92 13.66 11.45 -7.60
C ARG A 92 14.03 10.39 -6.57
N HIS A 93 13.08 9.53 -6.24
CA HIS A 93 13.18 8.48 -5.25
C HIS A 93 12.94 7.13 -5.91
N ASP A 94 13.42 6.07 -5.28
CA ASP A 94 13.10 4.72 -5.70
C ASP A 94 11.78 4.31 -5.04
N VAL A 95 10.66 4.45 -5.76
CA VAL A 95 9.33 4.17 -5.19
C VAL A 95 8.92 2.73 -5.52
N ILE A 96 8.51 2.01 -4.49
CA ILE A 96 7.98 0.65 -4.58
C ILE A 96 6.55 0.68 -4.06
N ALA A 97 5.58 0.38 -4.92
CA ALA A 97 4.19 0.21 -4.51
C ALA A 97 4.00 -1.17 -3.87
N VAL A 98 3.27 -1.23 -2.77
CA VAL A 98 2.97 -2.47 -2.05
C VAL A 98 1.45 -2.60 -1.91
N PRO A 99 0.75 -3.06 -2.96
CA PRO A 99 -0.69 -3.30 -2.90
C PRO A 99 -0.99 -4.39 -1.88
N VAL A 100 -1.77 -4.08 -0.85
CA VAL A 100 -2.27 -5.05 0.13
C VAL A 100 -3.66 -5.48 -0.33
N ARG A 101 -3.89 -6.79 -0.44
CA ARG A 101 -5.17 -7.33 -0.91
C ARG A 101 -5.64 -8.47 -0.05
N ASP A 102 -6.93 -8.48 0.25
CA ASP A 102 -7.57 -9.63 0.90
C ASP A 102 -8.20 -10.59 -0.11
N ARG A 103 -8.14 -11.90 0.16
CA ARG A 103 -8.71 -12.92 -0.72
C ARG A 103 -10.23 -12.81 -0.82
N VAL A 104 -10.90 -12.48 0.28
CA VAL A 104 -12.36 -12.33 0.36
C VAL A 104 -12.81 -11.09 -0.41
N GLU A 105 -12.04 -9.99 -0.31
CA GLU A 105 -12.25 -8.78 -1.12
C GLU A 105 -11.99 -9.02 -2.60
N MET A 106 -11.14 -9.98 -2.95
CA MET A 106 -10.88 -10.29 -4.35
C MET A 106 -11.97 -11.13 -5.00
N ALA A 107 -12.49 -12.09 -4.25
CA ALA A 107 -13.52 -13.01 -4.69
C ALA A 107 -14.48 -13.30 -3.53
N MET A 108 -15.66 -12.70 -3.61
CA MET A 108 -16.70 -12.87 -2.61
C MET A 108 -17.06 -14.35 -2.44
N PRO A 109 -17.01 -14.91 -1.22
CA PRO A 109 -17.46 -16.28 -0.97
C PRO A 109 -18.99 -16.34 -1.01
N ASN A 110 -19.54 -17.53 -1.29
CA ASN A 110 -20.97 -17.76 -1.16
C ASN A 110 -21.34 -17.96 0.32
N ILE A 111 -21.70 -16.88 1.00
CA ILE A 111 -22.12 -16.89 2.41
C ILE A 111 -23.55 -16.36 2.61
N GLY A 112 -24.31 -16.25 1.52
CA GLY A 112 -25.68 -15.75 1.55
C GLY A 112 -25.75 -14.23 1.56
N LEU A 113 -26.79 -13.71 2.20
CA LEU A 113 -27.04 -12.28 2.32
C LEU A 113 -26.21 -11.70 3.47
N ILE A 114 -25.38 -10.70 3.18
CA ILE A 114 -24.50 -10.05 4.17
C ILE A 114 -24.68 -8.54 4.17
N GLU A 115 -24.38 -7.93 5.30
CA GLU A 115 -24.19 -6.49 5.45
C GLU A 115 -22.70 -6.18 5.26
N LEU A 116 -22.38 -5.30 4.31
CA LEU A 116 -21.06 -4.69 4.21
C LEU A 116 -21.14 -3.24 4.68
N GLN A 117 -20.23 -2.87 5.57
CA GLN A 117 -20.06 -1.50 6.01
C GLN A 117 -18.82 -0.89 5.37
N ASP A 118 -18.97 0.26 4.72
CA ASP A 118 -17.87 1.05 4.20
C ASP A 118 -17.02 1.62 5.37
N ALA A 119 -15.70 1.41 5.31
CA ALA A 119 -14.79 1.80 6.39
C ALA A 119 -14.58 3.32 6.50
N GLU A 120 -14.76 4.07 5.41
CA GLU A 120 -14.56 5.52 5.34
C GLU A 120 -15.85 6.30 5.64
N THR A 121 -16.99 5.84 5.12
CA THR A 121 -18.29 6.53 5.23
C THR A 121 -19.21 5.96 6.31
N GLY A 122 -19.03 4.68 6.64
CA GLY A 122 -19.92 3.95 7.55
C GLY A 122 -21.25 3.51 6.91
N GLU A 123 -21.45 3.75 5.60
CA GLU A 123 -22.61 3.29 4.85
C GLU A 123 -22.72 1.77 4.90
N ILE A 124 -23.94 1.25 5.11
CA ILE A 124 -24.22 -0.18 5.17
C ILE A 124 -25.02 -0.56 3.92
N ILE A 125 -24.51 -1.53 3.17
CA ILE A 125 -25.17 -2.09 2.00
C ILE A 125 -25.44 -3.58 2.20
N MET A 126 -26.63 -4.01 1.77
CA MET A 126 -27.00 -5.42 1.73
C MET A 126 -26.53 -6.04 0.41
N ILE A 127 -25.74 -7.10 0.50
CA ILE A 127 -25.23 -7.82 -0.68
C ILE A 127 -25.63 -9.29 -0.60
N ASP A 128 -26.29 -9.77 -1.65
CA ASP A 128 -26.56 -11.19 -1.83
C ASP A 128 -25.35 -11.88 -2.49
N THR A 129 -24.46 -12.43 -1.66
CA THR A 129 -23.30 -13.19 -2.15
C THR A 129 -23.68 -14.57 -2.67
N SER A 130 -24.94 -15.02 -2.56
CA SER A 130 -25.39 -16.31 -3.09
C SER A 130 -25.57 -16.31 -4.61
N SER A 131 -25.77 -15.13 -5.20
CA SER A 131 -25.84 -14.94 -6.64
C SER A 131 -24.49 -15.22 -7.30
N SER A 132 -24.43 -16.27 -8.13
CA SER A 132 -23.22 -16.61 -8.91
C SER A 132 -22.86 -15.53 -9.92
N THR A 133 -23.86 -14.88 -10.51
CA THR A 133 -23.68 -13.78 -11.47
C THR A 133 -23.01 -12.59 -10.80
N PHE A 134 -23.48 -12.20 -9.60
CA PHE A 134 -22.86 -11.14 -8.81
C PHE A 134 -21.40 -11.47 -8.46
N ARG A 135 -21.14 -12.68 -7.93
CA ARG A 135 -19.77 -13.10 -7.57
C ARG A 135 -18.83 -13.07 -8.77
N SER A 136 -19.28 -13.53 -9.95
CA SER A 136 -18.47 -13.51 -11.17
C SER A 136 -18.15 -12.07 -11.59
N GLN A 137 -19.17 -11.22 -11.71
CA GLN A 137 -18.98 -9.82 -12.09
C GLN A 137 -18.05 -9.07 -11.13
N TYR A 138 -18.22 -9.28 -9.82
CA TYR A 138 -17.37 -8.68 -8.81
C TYR A 138 -15.90 -9.10 -8.95
N SER A 139 -15.65 -10.41 -9.09
CA SER A 139 -14.29 -10.95 -9.31
C SER A 139 -13.66 -10.42 -10.60
N ASP A 140 -14.46 -10.34 -11.67
CA ASP A 140 -14.00 -9.84 -12.98
C ASP A 140 -13.62 -8.35 -12.91
N SER A 141 -14.49 -7.51 -12.33
CA SER A 141 -14.21 -6.09 -12.13
C SER A 141 -12.97 -5.86 -11.27
N ASN A 142 -12.83 -6.61 -10.18
CA ASN A 142 -11.67 -6.50 -9.30
C ASN A 142 -10.36 -6.98 -9.97
N THR A 143 -10.44 -7.97 -10.86
CA THR A 143 -9.30 -8.39 -11.68
C THR A 143 -8.91 -7.31 -12.69
N GLN A 144 -9.89 -6.74 -13.39
CA GLN A 144 -9.67 -5.65 -14.36
C GLN A 144 -9.08 -4.39 -13.70
N ASN A 145 -9.58 -4.01 -12.52
CA ASN A 145 -9.05 -2.89 -11.75
C ASN A 145 -7.58 -3.12 -11.38
N PHE A 146 -7.25 -4.32 -10.91
CA PHE A 146 -5.87 -4.65 -10.54
C PHE A 146 -4.92 -4.74 -11.75
N ASP A 147 -5.39 -5.25 -12.89
CA ASP A 147 -4.62 -5.24 -14.13
C ASP A 147 -4.38 -3.82 -14.65
N SER A 148 -5.37 -2.95 -14.50
CA SER A 148 -5.24 -1.52 -14.81
C SER A 148 -4.25 -0.83 -13.88
N LEU A 149 -4.28 -1.12 -12.58
CA LEU A 149 -3.31 -0.63 -11.59
C LEU A 149 -1.89 -1.07 -11.97
N LYS A 150 -1.67 -2.37 -12.24
CA LYS A 150 -0.36 -2.89 -12.66
C LYS A 150 0.14 -2.22 -13.93
N SER A 151 -0.73 -2.06 -14.93
CA SER A 151 -0.39 -1.41 -16.20
C SER A 151 -0.03 0.05 -16.01
N MET A 152 -0.77 0.75 -15.15
CA MET A 152 -0.49 2.14 -14.78
C MET A 152 0.86 2.27 -14.08
N MET A 153 1.17 1.45 -13.07
CA MET A 153 2.46 1.45 -12.37
C MET A 153 3.64 1.19 -13.32
N ARG A 154 3.50 0.21 -14.22
CA ARG A 154 4.49 -0.08 -15.27
C ARG A 154 4.72 1.12 -16.19
N SER A 155 3.66 1.82 -16.58
CA SER A 155 3.76 3.00 -17.46
C SER A 155 4.57 4.16 -16.87
N ILE A 156 4.74 4.20 -15.54
CA ILE A 156 5.54 5.21 -14.83
C ILE A 156 6.80 4.63 -14.18
N ASN A 157 7.20 3.40 -14.57
CA ASN A 157 8.36 2.67 -14.07
C ASN A 157 8.38 2.50 -12.54
N VAL A 158 7.20 2.37 -11.92
CA VAL A 158 7.07 2.06 -10.50
C VAL A 158 6.98 0.55 -10.35
N ASP A 159 7.93 -0.01 -9.63
CA ASP A 159 7.92 -1.42 -9.25
C ASP A 159 6.79 -1.66 -8.24
N SER A 160 6.17 -2.85 -8.29
CA SER A 160 5.11 -3.22 -7.34
C SER A 160 5.34 -4.61 -6.74
N ILE A 161 4.98 -4.76 -5.47
CA ILE A 161 5.01 -6.01 -4.72
C ILE A 161 3.61 -6.24 -4.14
N PRO A 162 2.72 -6.96 -4.85
CA PRO A 162 1.42 -7.30 -4.29
C PRO A 162 1.62 -8.24 -3.10
N ILE A 163 0.95 -7.93 -1.99
CA ILE A 163 0.92 -8.73 -0.76
C ILE A 163 -0.51 -9.16 -0.51
N TYR A 164 -0.67 -10.44 -0.16
CA TYR A 164 -1.95 -11.03 0.18
C TYR A 164 -2.03 -11.32 1.67
N THR A 165 -3.16 -10.99 2.29
CA THR A 165 -3.39 -11.18 3.74
C THR A 165 -3.46 -12.66 4.14
N ASP A 166 -3.78 -13.55 3.19
CA ASP A 166 -3.96 -14.99 3.40
C ASP A 166 -2.66 -15.80 3.26
N LYS A 167 -1.51 -15.16 2.98
CA LYS A 167 -0.23 -15.84 2.70
C LYS A 167 0.96 -15.20 3.40
N PRO A 168 2.04 -15.97 3.67
CA PRO A 168 3.28 -15.40 4.16
C PRO A 168 3.96 -14.46 3.14
N TYR A 169 3.92 -13.15 3.42
CA TYR A 169 4.45 -12.10 2.53
C TYR A 169 5.99 -12.05 2.41
N VAL A 170 6.72 -12.79 3.24
CA VAL A 170 8.19 -12.75 3.28
C VAL A 170 8.80 -13.26 1.98
N GLN A 171 8.21 -14.30 1.38
CA GLN A 171 8.70 -14.88 0.13
C GLN A 171 8.56 -13.89 -1.03
N ASP A 172 7.43 -13.16 -1.09
CA ASP A 172 7.17 -12.14 -2.12
C ASP A 172 8.22 -11.02 -2.07
N LEU A 173 8.56 -10.56 -0.84
CA LEU A 173 9.62 -9.57 -0.64
C LEU A 173 10.98 -10.09 -1.11
N VAL A 174 11.35 -11.32 -0.74
CA VAL A 174 12.65 -11.92 -1.11
C VAL A 174 12.76 -12.06 -2.62
N GLN A 175 11.74 -12.61 -3.28
CA GLN A 175 11.72 -12.79 -4.72
C GLN A 175 11.84 -11.45 -5.46
N PHE A 176 11.13 -10.42 -4.97
CA PHE A 176 11.22 -9.08 -5.53
C PHE A 176 12.63 -8.50 -5.45
N PHE A 177 13.29 -8.57 -4.29
CA PHE A 177 14.65 -8.03 -4.14
C PHE A 177 15.70 -8.81 -4.95
N HIS A 178 15.51 -10.11 -5.16
CA HIS A 178 16.36 -10.90 -6.06
C HIS A 178 16.18 -10.50 -7.52
N MET A 179 14.93 -10.40 -8.01
CA MET A 179 14.64 -9.93 -9.36
C MET A 179 15.27 -8.55 -9.60
N ARG A 180 15.25 -7.68 -8.59
CA ARG A 180 15.78 -6.32 -8.68
C ARG A 180 17.30 -6.26 -8.68
N HIS A 181 17.98 -7.16 -7.94
CA HIS A 181 19.43 -7.28 -8.01
C HIS A 181 19.91 -7.71 -9.40
N GLY A 182 19.19 -8.62 -10.08
CA GLY A 182 19.58 -9.07 -11.42
C GLY A 182 19.37 -8.06 -12.56
N ARG A 183 18.67 -6.94 -12.30
CA ARG A 183 18.45 -5.85 -13.27
C ARG A 183 19.49 -4.72 -13.16
N ARG A 184 20.36 -4.76 -12.15
CA ARG A 184 21.42 -3.78 -11.89
C ARG A 184 22.77 -4.39 -12.22
#